data_AF-A0AA96XJM2-F1
#
_entry.id   AF-A0AA96XJM2-F1
#
_cell.length_a   1.000
_cell.length_b   1.000
_cell.length_c   1.000
_cell.angle_alpha   90.00
_cell.angle_beta   90.00
_cell.angle_gamma   90.00
#
_symmetry.space_group_name_H-M   'P 1'
#
loop_
_entity.id
_entity.type
_entity.pdbx_description
1 polymer ?
#
loop_
_entity_poly.entity_id
_entity_poly.type
_entity_poly.pdbx_seq_one_letter_code
_entity_poly.pdbx_strand_id
1 'polypeptide(L)'
;MLPKLQSSRHAPKMTTQEPTILFEDNYLLAAYKPEGWLVHRSEIDRHEKRVLLQYLRDLCGSFLYPVHRLDKPTSGVIIFAKSSEIAAQVQQQLESDLSSKKYIAVCRGYSPEEGVIDYALPRCRLQTPEEATKNGSATSAGCYIVPTLGDY
;
A
#
# COMPACT_ATOMS: atom_id res chain seq x y z
N MET A 1 21.60 0.86 -45.79
CA MET A 1 20.32 1.53 -45.50
C MET A 1 19.61 0.68 -44.46
N LEU A 2 19.72 1.03 -43.17
CA LEU A 2 19.09 0.26 -42.08
C LEU A 2 17.64 0.72 -41.91
N PRO A 3 16.66 -0.18 -41.77
CA PRO A 3 15.27 0.20 -41.59
C PRO A 3 15.08 0.80 -40.20
N LYS A 4 14.44 1.97 -40.12
CA LYS A 4 14.07 2.61 -38.85
C LYS A 4 12.99 1.77 -38.17
N LEU A 5 13.27 1.26 -36.97
CA LEU A 5 12.23 0.72 -36.09
C LEU A 5 11.23 1.84 -35.75
N GLN A 6 9.99 1.67 -36.17
CA GLN A 6 8.89 2.51 -35.72
C GLN A 6 8.54 2.15 -34.28
N SER A 7 8.92 3.02 -33.34
CA SER A 7 8.52 2.93 -31.94
C SER A 7 7.01 3.18 -31.82
N SER A 8 6.24 2.09 -31.83
CA SER A 8 4.85 2.09 -31.38
C SER A 8 4.83 2.38 -29.88
N ARG A 9 4.58 3.64 -29.51
CA ARG A 9 4.36 4.11 -28.13
C ARG A 9 3.00 3.64 -27.59
N HIS A 10 2.68 2.36 -27.71
CA HIS A 10 1.53 1.80 -27.01
C HIS A 10 2.05 1.23 -25.69
N ALA A 11 2.06 2.07 -24.65
CA ALA A 11 2.15 1.55 -23.30
C ALA A 11 1.03 0.51 -23.14
N PRO A 12 1.31 -0.70 -22.63
CA PRO A 12 0.26 -1.68 -22.42
C PRO A 12 -0.83 -1.02 -21.57
N LYS A 13 -2.08 -1.04 -22.05
CA LYS A 13 -3.22 -0.65 -21.23
C LYS A 13 -3.17 -1.55 -20.00
N MET A 14 -2.81 -0.99 -18.85
CA MET A 14 -2.87 -1.71 -17.58
C MET A 14 -4.32 -2.12 -17.38
N THR A 15 -4.60 -3.41 -17.55
CA THR A 15 -5.90 -3.99 -17.27
C THR A 15 -6.17 -3.76 -15.80
N THR A 16 -7.21 -2.99 -15.46
CA THR A 16 -7.65 -2.85 -14.08
C THR A 16 -8.01 -4.24 -13.57
N GLN A 17 -7.20 -4.78 -12.67
CA GLN A 17 -7.50 -6.05 -12.02
C GLN A 17 -8.61 -5.84 -10.99
N GLU A 18 -9.40 -6.88 -10.76
CA GLU A 18 -10.39 -6.91 -9.69
C GLU A 18 -9.75 -7.39 -8.38
N PRO A 19 -10.24 -6.95 -7.21
CA PRO A 19 -9.73 -7.43 -5.94
C PRO A 19 -9.96 -8.93 -5.79
N THR A 20 -8.97 -9.61 -5.21
CA THR A 20 -8.99 -11.07 -5.04
C THR A 20 -8.68 -11.43 -3.59
N ILE A 21 -9.41 -12.39 -3.03
CA ILE A 21 -9.12 -12.95 -1.70
C ILE A 21 -7.90 -13.87 -1.84
N LEU A 22 -6.86 -13.60 -1.07
CA LEU A 22 -5.62 -14.39 -1.05
C LEU A 22 -5.64 -15.42 0.09
N PHE A 23 -6.29 -15.07 1.20
CA PHE A 23 -6.40 -15.91 2.39
C PHE A 23 -7.65 -15.53 3.17
N GLU A 24 -8.30 -16.52 3.77
CA GLU A 24 -9.43 -16.31 4.68
C GLU A 24 -9.48 -17.42 5.73
N ASP A 25 -9.62 -17.03 6.99
CA ASP A 25 -9.93 -17.94 8.10
C ASP A 25 -11.10 -17.39 8.95
N ASN A 26 -11.29 -17.92 10.16
CA ASN A 26 -12.37 -17.50 11.05
C ASN A 26 -12.20 -16.08 11.62
N TYR A 27 -11.01 -15.50 11.55
CA TYR A 27 -10.65 -14.24 12.21
C TYR A 27 -10.18 -13.18 11.21
N LEU A 28 -9.47 -13.57 10.15
CA LEU A 28 -8.77 -12.70 9.22
C LEU A 28 -9.11 -13.01 7.76
N LEU A 29 -9.00 -11.98 6.94
CA LEU A 29 -9.07 -12.05 5.48
C LEU A 29 -7.95 -11.20 4.91
N ALA A 30 -7.08 -11.80 4.09
CA ALA A 30 -6.10 -11.07 3.31
C ALA A 30 -6.56 -10.99 1.86
N ALA A 31 -6.53 -9.79 1.28
CA ALA A 31 -6.93 -9.55 -0.10
C ALA A 31 -5.84 -8.81 -0.87
N TYR A 32 -5.75 -9.07 -2.16
CA TYR A 32 -5.03 -8.23 -3.09
C TYR A 32 -5.89 -7.01 -3.44
N LYS A 33 -5.39 -5.82 -3.14
CA LYS A 33 -5.93 -4.54 -3.58
C LYS A 33 -5.23 -4.11 -4.87
N PRO A 34 -5.95 -4.01 -6.00
CA PRO A 34 -5.41 -3.42 -7.21
C PRO A 34 -5.21 -1.91 -7.07
N GLU A 35 -4.40 -1.34 -7.95
CA GLU A 35 -4.28 0.12 -8.08
C GLU A 35 -5.65 0.77 -8.39
N GLY A 36 -5.87 1.96 -7.86
CA GLY A 36 -7.08 2.76 -8.12
C GLY A 36 -8.25 2.44 -7.20
N TRP A 37 -8.18 1.35 -6.43
CA TRP A 37 -9.19 1.00 -5.44
C TRP A 37 -8.96 1.72 -4.12
N LEU A 38 -10.04 2.25 -3.54
CA LEU A 38 -10.06 2.79 -2.17
C LEU A 38 -10.23 1.66 -1.16
N VAL A 39 -9.52 1.74 -0.03
CA VAL A 39 -9.71 0.81 1.08
C VAL A 39 -11.04 1.09 1.79
N HIS A 40 -11.24 2.33 2.21
CA HIS A 40 -12.47 2.84 2.81
C HIS A 40 -12.82 4.18 2.15
N ARG A 41 -14.10 4.58 2.20
CA ARG A 41 -14.54 5.87 1.65
C ARG A 41 -13.91 7.00 2.45
N SER A 42 -13.33 7.98 1.75
CA SER A 42 -12.96 9.28 2.32
C SER A 42 -14.04 10.31 1.98
N GLU A 43 -14.14 11.40 2.74
CA GLU A 43 -15.05 12.52 2.42
C GLU A 43 -14.71 13.20 1.07
N ILE A 44 -13.47 13.01 0.60
CA ILE A 44 -12.94 13.61 -0.62
C ILE A 44 -13.40 12.80 -1.86
N ASP A 45 -13.62 11.50 -1.72
CA ASP A 45 -13.94 10.57 -2.82
C ASP A 45 -15.40 10.06 -2.80
N ARG A 46 -16.38 10.91 -2.44
CA ARG A 46 -17.80 10.53 -2.28
C ARG A 46 -18.46 9.85 -3.49
N HIS A 47 -17.91 10.06 -4.70
CA HIS A 47 -18.45 9.52 -5.96
C HIS A 47 -17.69 8.27 -6.45
N GLU A 48 -16.66 7.82 -5.73
CA GLU A 48 -15.85 6.67 -6.15
C GLU A 48 -16.61 5.36 -5.94
N LYS A 49 -16.74 4.56 -7.00
CA LYS A 49 -17.50 3.29 -6.97
C LYS A 49 -16.64 2.12 -6.51
N ARG A 50 -15.32 2.23 -6.62
CA ARG A 50 -14.35 1.16 -6.33
C ARG A 50 -13.89 1.19 -4.88
N VAL A 51 -14.75 0.75 -3.97
CA VAL A 51 -14.45 0.62 -2.54
C VAL A 51 -14.22 -0.85 -2.20
N LEU A 52 -12.97 -1.19 -1.88
CA LEU A 52 -12.53 -2.56 -1.59
C LEU A 52 -13.33 -3.18 -0.44
N LEU A 53 -13.52 -2.42 0.64
CA LEU A 53 -14.23 -2.92 1.82
C LEU A 53 -15.67 -3.32 1.49
N GLN A 54 -16.38 -2.55 0.65
CA GLN A 54 -17.73 -2.91 0.24
C GLN A 54 -17.71 -4.15 -0.66
N TYR A 55 -16.83 -4.17 -1.65
CA TYR A 55 -16.69 -5.29 -2.57
C TYR A 55 -16.40 -6.62 -1.85
N LEU A 56 -15.48 -6.62 -0.88
CA LEU A 56 -15.17 -7.83 -0.12
C LEU A 56 -16.30 -8.24 0.81
N ARG A 57 -17.02 -7.30 1.43
CA ARG A 57 -18.21 -7.59 2.24
C ARG A 57 -19.31 -8.26 1.41
N ASP A 58 -19.52 -7.79 0.18
CA ASP A 58 -20.50 -8.36 -0.74
C ASP A 58 -20.12 -9.79 -1.17
N LEU A 59 -18.81 -10.08 -1.27
CA LEU A 59 -18.29 -11.42 -1.61
C LEU A 59 -18.33 -12.41 -0.45
N CYS A 60 -17.89 -12.02 0.75
CA CYS A 60 -17.77 -12.93 1.90
C CYS A 60 -19.00 -12.93 2.82
N GLY A 61 -19.94 -12.01 2.62
CA GLY A 61 -21.15 -11.88 3.43
C GLY A 61 -20.91 -11.54 4.90
N SER A 62 -19.71 -11.07 5.25
CA SER A 62 -19.28 -10.80 6.63
C SER A 62 -18.88 -9.35 6.82
N PHE A 63 -19.08 -8.81 8.03
CA PHE A 63 -18.50 -7.53 8.39
C PHE A 63 -16.97 -7.65 8.44
N LEU A 64 -16.31 -6.68 7.83
CA LEU A 64 -14.86 -6.58 7.78
C LEU A 64 -14.40 -5.26 8.38
N TYR A 65 -13.29 -5.34 9.12
CA TYR A 65 -12.61 -4.22 9.76
C TYR A 65 -11.21 -4.10 9.15
N PRO A 66 -10.88 -3.02 8.42
CA PRO A 66 -9.55 -2.85 7.86
C PRO A 66 -8.51 -2.69 8.98
N VAL A 67 -7.44 -3.50 8.94
CA VAL A 67 -6.38 -3.47 9.97
C VAL A 67 -5.33 -2.38 9.67
N HIS A 68 -5.08 -2.11 8.40
CA HIS A 68 -4.19 -1.05 7.94
C HIS A 68 -4.72 -0.44 6.64
N ARG A 69 -4.06 0.61 6.16
CA ARG A 69 -4.38 1.25 4.88
C ARG A 69 -3.34 0.94 3.81
N LEU A 70 -3.79 0.96 2.57
CA LEU A 70 -2.98 1.14 1.37
C LEU A 70 -3.58 2.31 0.61
N ASP A 71 -2.75 3.20 0.10
CA ASP A 71 -3.24 4.36 -0.63
C ASP A 71 -3.88 3.96 -1.97
N LYS A 72 -4.72 4.84 -2.52
CA LYS A 72 -5.43 4.62 -3.79
C LYS A 72 -4.48 4.18 -4.92
N PRO A 73 -3.33 4.83 -5.18
CA PRO A 73 -2.41 4.42 -6.24
C PRO A 73 -1.58 3.18 -5.89
N THR A 74 -1.55 2.74 -4.64
CA THR A 74 -0.75 1.59 -4.22
C THR A 74 -1.51 0.30 -4.49
N SER A 75 -0.86 -0.69 -5.09
CA SER A 75 -1.39 -2.06 -5.15
C SER A 75 -0.70 -2.95 -4.12
N GLY A 76 -1.32 -4.06 -3.73
CA GLY A 76 -0.70 -5.03 -2.84
C GLY A 76 -1.64 -5.69 -1.86
N VAL A 77 -1.07 -6.34 -0.86
CA VAL A 77 -1.81 -7.12 0.14
C VAL A 77 -2.35 -6.20 1.23
N ILE A 78 -3.62 -6.39 1.58
CA ILE A 78 -4.27 -5.73 2.71
C ILE A 78 -5.03 -6.73 3.56
N ILE A 79 -4.96 -6.53 4.88
CA ILE A 79 -5.58 -7.42 5.87
C ILE A 79 -6.83 -6.77 6.44
N PHE A 80 -7.89 -7.57 6.54
CA PHE A 80 -9.13 -7.27 7.24
C PHE A 80 -9.34 -8.28 8.37
N ALA A 81 -9.93 -7.82 9.46
CA ALA A 81 -10.40 -8.67 10.54
C ALA A 81 -11.93 -8.82 10.50
N LYS A 82 -12.44 -9.95 11.00
CA LYS A 82 -13.88 -10.24 11.11
C LYS A 82 -14.53 -9.67 12.38
N SER A 83 -13.72 -9.17 13.33
CA SER A 83 -14.20 -8.45 14.51
C SER A 83 -13.31 -7.24 14.84
N SER A 84 -13.85 -6.27 15.59
CA SER A 84 -13.13 -5.08 16.06
C SER A 84 -12.00 -5.42 17.02
N GLU A 85 -12.20 -6.43 17.86
CA GLU A 85 -11.22 -6.87 18.86
C GLU A 85 -9.99 -7.46 18.17
N ILE A 86 -10.22 -8.33 17.18
CA ILE A 86 -9.15 -8.90 16.36
C ILE A 86 -8.45 -7.80 15.56
N ALA A 87 -9.20 -6.84 15.00
CA ALA A 87 -8.60 -5.72 14.27
C ALA A 87 -7.60 -4.95 15.14
N ALA A 88 -7.97 -4.63 16.39
CA ALA A 88 -7.11 -3.93 17.33
C ALA A 88 -5.86 -4.76 17.70
N GLN A 89 -6.02 -6.06 17.96
CA GLN A 89 -4.90 -6.96 18.27
C GLN A 89 -3.91 -7.07 17.11
N VAL A 90 -4.39 -7.26 15.88
CA VAL A 90 -3.52 -7.36 14.71
C VAL A 90 -2.87 -6.01 14.41
N GLN A 91 -3.58 -4.90 14.58
CA GLN A 91 -2.99 -3.57 14.41
C GLN A 91 -1.82 -3.34 15.38
N GLN A 92 -1.97 -3.73 16.65
CA GLN A 92 -0.89 -3.66 17.63
C GLN A 92 0.31 -4.55 17.23
N GLN A 93 0.06 -5.75 16.70
CA GLN A 93 1.12 -6.61 16.18
C GLN A 93 1.82 -6.01 14.95
N LEU A 94 1.08 -5.32 14.07
CA LEU A 94 1.64 -4.62 12.92
C LEU A 94 2.48 -3.39 13.28
N GLU A 95 2.28 -2.84 14.48
CA GLU A 95 3.07 -1.74 15.04
C GLU A 95 4.31 -2.26 15.80
N SER A 96 4.35 -3.55 16.12
CA SER A 96 5.49 -4.22 16.75
C SER A 96 6.50 -4.77 15.73
N ASP A 97 7.70 -5.08 16.21
CA ASP A 97 8.77 -5.74 15.45
C ASP A 97 8.45 -7.18 15.02
N LEU A 98 7.28 -7.71 15.40
CA LEU A 98 6.80 -9.04 15.01
C LEU A 98 6.28 -9.09 13.57
N SER A 99 6.11 -7.92 12.91
CA SER A 99 5.59 -7.84 11.55
C SER A 99 6.61 -7.30 10.55
N SER A 100 6.60 -7.83 9.33
CA SER A 100 7.43 -7.34 8.23
C SER A 100 6.55 -7.00 7.02
N LYS A 101 6.66 -5.76 6.53
CA LYS A 101 5.97 -5.29 5.32
C LYS A 101 7.02 -4.95 4.27
N LYS A 102 6.93 -5.55 3.10
CA LYS A 102 7.84 -5.31 1.98
C LYS A 102 7.07 -4.69 0.82
N TYR A 103 7.62 -3.63 0.27
CA TYR A 103 7.05 -2.90 -0.87
C TYR A 103 8.09 -2.83 -1.98
N ILE A 104 7.61 -2.92 -3.22
CA ILE A 104 8.41 -2.67 -4.41
C ILE A 104 7.95 -1.33 -4.96
N ALA A 105 8.91 -0.44 -5.20
CA ALA A 105 8.66 0.88 -5.77
C ALA A 105 9.69 1.15 -6.87
N VAL A 106 9.26 1.86 -7.91
CA VAL A 106 10.16 2.42 -8.93
C VAL A 106 10.42 3.87 -8.56
N CYS A 107 11.67 4.19 -8.28
CA CYS A 107 12.10 5.52 -7.87
C CYS A 107 12.82 6.23 -9.02
N ARG A 108 12.78 7.56 -9.03
CA ARG A 108 13.57 8.39 -9.95
C ARG A 108 14.85 8.83 -9.28
N GLY A 109 15.99 8.69 -9.97
CA GLY A 109 17.29 9.18 -9.53
C GLY A 109 18.28 8.06 -9.24
N TYR A 110 19.43 8.43 -8.67
CA TYR A 110 20.47 7.50 -8.24
C TYR A 110 20.45 7.36 -6.72
N SER A 111 20.67 6.15 -6.25
CA SER A 111 20.67 5.80 -4.83
C SER A 111 21.63 4.63 -4.59
N PRO A 112 22.19 4.48 -3.38
CA PRO A 112 22.93 3.28 -2.99
C PRO A 112 22.10 2.01 -3.15
N GLU A 113 22.72 0.83 -3.27
CA GLU A 113 21.99 -0.45 -3.38
C GLU A 113 21.13 -0.77 -2.14
N GLU A 114 21.60 -0.36 -0.97
CA GLU A 114 20.90 -0.53 0.30
C GLU A 114 21.00 0.73 1.15
N GLY A 115 19.97 0.98 1.95
CA GLY A 115 19.97 2.10 2.89
C GLY A 115 18.79 2.09 3.86
N VAL A 116 18.94 2.84 4.94
CA VAL A 116 17.86 3.07 5.91
C VAL A 116 17.48 4.54 5.84
N ILE A 117 16.19 4.79 5.63
CA ILE A 117 15.61 6.13 5.75
C ILE A 117 14.97 6.19 7.14
N ASP A 118 15.72 6.75 8.09
CA ASP A 118 15.24 7.04 9.43
C ASP A 118 14.95 8.54 9.55
N TYR A 119 13.69 8.90 9.32
CA TYR A 119 13.27 10.29 9.24
C TYR A 119 11.83 10.46 9.75
N ALA A 120 11.67 11.30 10.77
CA ALA A 120 10.36 11.57 11.35
C ALA A 120 9.45 12.31 10.35
N LEU A 121 8.24 11.78 10.16
CA LEU A 121 7.24 12.38 9.28
C LEU A 121 6.40 13.42 10.04
N PRO A 122 6.44 14.71 9.65
CA PRO A 122 5.59 15.73 10.28
C PRO A 122 4.11 15.46 10.00
N ARG A 123 3.25 15.62 11.02
CA ARG A 123 1.80 15.39 10.87
C ARG A 123 1.14 16.49 10.04
N CYS A 124 1.72 17.69 10.06
CA CYS A 124 1.26 18.84 9.31
C CYS A 124 2.39 19.44 8.50
N ARG A 125 2.09 19.99 7.31
CA ARG A 125 3.09 20.58 6.42
C ARG A 125 3.85 21.76 7.05
N LEU A 126 3.29 22.38 8.07
CA LEU A 126 3.89 23.49 8.82
C LEU A 126 4.84 23.02 9.93
N GLN A 127 4.82 21.74 10.29
CA GLN A 127 5.70 21.19 11.31
C GLN A 127 7.06 20.85 10.73
N THR A 128 8.10 21.17 11.50
CA THR A 128 9.46 20.74 11.21
C THR A 128 9.68 19.29 11.62
N PRO A 129 10.70 18.61 11.07
CA PRO A 129 11.04 17.24 11.47
C PRO A 129 11.45 17.14 12.95
N GLU A 130 12.13 18.15 13.49
CA GLU A 130 12.49 18.20 14.92
C GLU A 130 11.26 18.24 15.83
N GLU A 131 10.22 18.96 15.44
CA GLU A 131 8.92 18.99 16.15
C GLU A 131 8.17 17.66 16.02
N ALA A 132 8.32 16.97 14.89
CA ALA A 132 7.73 15.65 14.67
C ALA A 132 8.36 14.58 15.58
N THR A 133 9.68 14.64 15.79
CA THR A 133 10.41 13.73 16.69
C THR A 133 9.97 13.87 18.15
N LYS A 134 9.68 15.10 18.61
CA LYS A 134 9.22 15.36 20.00
C LYS A 134 7.80 14.86 20.28
N ASN A 135 6.95 14.81 19.27
CA ASN A 135 5.52 14.48 19.39
C ASN A 135 5.17 13.02 19.05
N GLY A 136 6.18 12.15 18.98
CA GLY A 136 5.99 10.70 18.91
C GLY A 136 5.35 10.23 17.60
N SER A 137 6.18 10.12 16.56
CA SER A 137 6.03 9.09 15.52
C SER A 137 7.33 8.99 14.74
N ALA A 138 8.38 8.44 15.36
CA ALA A 138 9.56 8.01 14.62
C ALA A 138 9.09 6.92 13.64
N THR A 139 9.15 7.22 12.35
CA THR A 139 8.83 6.25 11.29
C THR A 139 10.16 5.88 10.66
N SER A 140 10.66 4.69 10.96
CA SER A 140 11.83 4.14 10.28
C SER A 140 11.36 3.24 9.14
N ALA A 141 11.91 3.46 7.94
CA ALA A 141 11.68 2.60 6.79
C ALA A 141 13.03 2.15 6.23
N GLY A 142 13.30 0.85 6.31
CA GLY A 142 14.39 0.24 5.57
C GLY A 142 14.00 0.08 4.10
N CYS A 143 14.90 0.41 3.17
CA CYS A 143 14.69 0.21 1.74
C CYS A 143 15.84 -0.59 1.16
N TYR A 144 15.50 -1.66 0.45
CA TYR A 144 16.44 -2.40 -0.39
C TYR A 144 16.11 -2.05 -1.84
N ILE A 145 17.09 -1.58 -2.59
CA ILE A 145 16.90 -1.28 -4.00
C ILE A 145 17.24 -2.54 -4.78
N VAL A 146 16.22 -3.12 -5.40
CA VAL A 146 16.44 -4.14 -6.40
C VAL A 146 17.00 -3.44 -7.65
N PRO A 147 18.23 -3.76 -8.11
CA PRO A 147 18.78 -3.13 -9.30
C PRO A 147 17.84 -3.41 -10.47
N THR A 148 17.48 -2.35 -11.20
CA THR A 148 16.66 -2.47 -12.41
C THR A 148 17.40 -3.34 -13.41
N LEU A 149 16.72 -4.33 -13.99
CA LEU A 149 17.17 -4.95 -15.24
C LEU A 149 17.24 -3.84 -16.31
N GLY A 150 18.45 -3.36 -16.59
CA GLY A 150 18.74 -2.50 -17.73
C GLY A 150 18.92 -1.02 -17.37
N ASP A 151 20.04 -0.48 -17.82
CA ASP A 151 20.32 0.94 -17.92
C ASP A 151 19.26 1.61 -18.80
N TYR A 152 18.62 2.67 -18.30
CA TYR A 152 17.71 3.54 -19.06
C TYR A 152 18.43 4.78 -19.57
#